data_AF-A0A6I1KFU3-F1
#
_entry.id   AF-A0A6I1KFU3-F1
#
_cell.length_a   1.000
_cell.length_b   1.000
_cell.length_c   1.000
_cell.angle_alpha   90.00
_cell.angle_beta   90.00
_cell.angle_gamma   90.00
#
_symmetry.space_group_name_H-M   'P 1'
#
loop_
_entity.id
_entity.type
_entity.pdbx_description
1 polymer ?
#
loop_
_entity_poly.entity_id
_entity_poly.type
_entity_poly.pdbx_seq_one_letter_code
_entity_poly.pdbx_strand_id
1 'polypeptide(L)' 'MKIYLFNPETGVYLGESFADEAPLERGKYVIPPDATTIAPPQVEHGQILVFNVAEKRWEVHPPPSLTYS' A
#
# COMPACT_ATOMS: atom_id res chain seq x y z
N MET A 1 -9.69 -1.66 11.49
CA MET A 1 -9.44 -2.62 10.38
C MET A 1 -8.01 -2.44 9.88
N LYS A 2 -7.28 -3.49 9.47
CA LYS A 2 -5.92 -3.30 8.91
C LYS A 2 -5.98 -2.64 7.53
N ILE A 3 -5.12 -1.66 7.30
CA ILE A 3 -4.96 -0.94 6.03
C ILE A 3 -3.49 -0.87 5.67
N TYR A 4 -3.23 -0.67 4.38
CA TYR A 4 -1.92 -0.64 3.78
C TYR A 4 -1.74 0.72 3.11
N LEU A 5 -0.76 1.47 3.59
CA LEU A 5 -0.50 2.84 3.16
C LEU A 5 0.39 2.81 1.92
N PHE A 6 0.11 3.71 0.98
CA PHE A 6 0.96 3.94 -0.18
C PHE A 6 1.08 5.44 -0.44
N ASN A 7 2.19 5.86 -1.04
CA ASN A 7 2.35 7.24 -1.48
C ASN A 7 1.36 7.51 -2.64
N PRO A 8 0.45 8.50 -2.55
CA PRO A 8 -0.56 8.70 -3.58
C PRO A 8 -0.01 9.22 -4.92
N GLU A 9 1.20 9.78 -4.94
CA GLU A 9 1.86 10.27 -6.14
C GLU A 9 2.66 9.18 -6.86
N THR A 10 3.32 8.29 -6.09
CA THR A 10 4.23 7.26 -6.64
C THR A 10 3.69 5.83 -6.55
N GLY A 11 2.63 5.61 -5.77
CA GLY A 11 2.08 4.30 -5.43
C GLY A 11 2.95 3.49 -4.46
N VAL A 12 4.14 3.96 -4.06
CA VAL A 12 5.09 3.16 -3.27
C VAL A 12 4.50 2.79 -1.91
N TYR A 13 4.62 1.52 -1.53
CA TYR A 13 4.19 1.02 -0.22
C TYR A 13 4.94 1.70 0.92
N LEU A 14 4.18 2.24 1.89
CA LEU A 14 4.71 2.98 3.04
C LEU A 14 4.63 2.18 4.35
N GLY A 15 3.83 1.10 4.38
CA GLY A 15 3.65 0.27 5.57
C GLY A 15 2.19 -0.04 5.86
N GLU A 16 1.95 -0.58 7.04
CA GLU A 16 0.63 -0.96 7.52
C GLU A 16 0.17 -0.08 8.68
N SER A 17 -1.14 0.14 8.75
CA SER A 17 -1.79 0.87 9.83
C SER A 17 -3.16 0.28 10.12
N PHE A 18 -3.89 0.87 11.07
CA PHE A 18 -5.27 0.51 11.37
C PHE A 18 -6.18 1.69 11.06
N ALA A 19 -7.21 1.45 10.25
CA ALA A 19 -8.25 2.42 9.99
C ALA A 19 -9.08 2.69 11.26
N ASP A 20 -9.37 3.96 11.48
CA ASP A 20 -10.25 4.45 12.52
C ASP A 20 -11.72 4.13 12.23
N GLU A 21 -12.46 3.86 13.29
CA GLU A 21 -13.92 3.68 13.21
C GLU A 21 -14.59 5.03 12.96
N ALA A 22 -15.58 5.05 12.06
CA ALA A 22 -16.33 6.25 11.73
C ALA A 22 -17.12 6.72 12.96
N PRO A 23 -17.02 7.99 13.35
CA PRO A 23 -17.59 8.48 14.61
C PRO A 23 -19.12 8.39 14.69
N LEU A 24 -19.80 8.32 13.53
CA LEU A 24 -21.27 8.33 13.44
C LEU A 24 -21.87 6.98 13.01
N GLU A 25 -21.06 6.04 12.54
CA GLU A 25 -21.52 4.76 12.00
C GLU A 25 -20.69 3.62 12.60
N ARG A 26 -21.15 3.08 13.72
CA ARG A 26 -20.47 1.96 14.39
C ARG A 26 -20.24 0.80 13.43
N GLY A 27 -19.01 0.30 13.37
CA GLY A 27 -18.57 -0.78 12.49
C GLY A 27 -18.16 -0.35 11.08
N LYS A 28 -18.29 0.93 10.71
CA LYS A 28 -17.78 1.46 9.45
C LYS A 28 -16.39 2.06 9.68
N TYR A 29 -15.44 1.76 8.81
CA TYR A 29 -14.07 2.27 8.91
C TYR A 29 -13.83 3.31 7.82
N VAL A 30 -13.19 4.41 8.18
CA VAL A 30 -12.79 5.44 7.22
C VAL A 30 -11.46 5.02 6.62
N ILE A 31 -11.43 4.75 5.32
CA ILE A 31 -10.20 4.41 4.59
C ILE A 31 -9.68 5.69 3.93
N PRO A 32 -8.48 6.16 4.29
CA PRO A 32 -7.83 7.29 3.62
C PRO A 32 -7.61 7.05 2.12
N PRO A 33 -7.51 8.11 1.30
CA PRO A 33 -7.27 7.97 -0.15
C PRO A 33 -5.88 7.40 -0.48
N ASP A 34 -4.92 7.52 0.43
CA ASP A 34 -3.55 7.00 0.41
C ASP A 34 -3.44 5.63 1.11
N ALA A 35 -4.57 4.93 1.24
CA ALA A 35 -4.65 3.62 1.87
C ALA A 35 -5.52 2.64 1.08
N THR A 36 -5.20 1.36 1.22
CA THR A 36 -5.99 0.26 0.67
C THR A 36 -6.19 -0.84 1.71
N THR A 37 -7.29 -1.58 1.59
CA THR A 37 -7.56 -2.77 2.40
C THR A 37 -6.99 -4.04 1.77
N ILE A 38 -6.42 -3.93 0.58
CA ILE A 38 -5.81 -5.02 -0.17
C ILE A 38 -4.41 -5.25 0.37
N ALA A 39 -4.15 -6.45 0.90
CA ALA A 39 -2.84 -6.80 1.41
C ALA A 39 -1.78 -6.86 0.30
N PRO A 40 -0.57 -6.31 0.54
CA PRO A 40 0.55 -6.49 -0.36
C PRO A 40 0.95 -7.98 -0.40
N PRO A 41 1.43 -8.47 -1.54
CA PRO A 41 2.04 -9.79 -1.61
C PRO A 41 3.33 -9.82 -0.78
N GLN A 42 3.75 -11.01 -0.40
CA GLN A 42 5.07 -11.19 0.21
C GLN A 42 6.15 -10.96 -0.86
N VAL A 43 7.10 -10.08 -0.57
CA VAL A 43 8.20 -9.73 -1.47
C VAL A 43 9.55 -10.06 -0.84
N GLU A 44 10.54 -10.32 -1.67
CA GLU A 44 11.93 -10.54 -1.24
C GLU A 44 12.62 -9.21 -0.93
N HIS A 45 13.75 -9.29 -0.22
CA HIS A 45 14.52 -8.11 0.14
C HIS A 45 14.97 -7.34 -1.11
N GLY A 46 14.72 -6.03 -1.12
CA GLY A 46 15.09 -5.13 -2.21
C GLY A 46 14.00 -4.93 -3.28
N GLN A 47 12.95 -5.75 -3.31
CA GLN A 47 11.80 -5.50 -4.19
C GLN A 47 10.98 -4.30 -3.69
N ILE A 48 10.43 -3.54 -4.64
CA ILE A 48 9.60 -2.37 -4.34
C ILE A 48 8.15 -2.70 -4.67
N LEU A 49 7.26 -2.42 -3.72
CA LEU A 49 5.83 -2.55 -3.89
C LEU A 49 5.22 -1.22 -4.33
N VAL A 50 4.44 -1.24 -5.40
CA VAL A 50 3.73 -0.07 -5.93
C VAL A 50 2.24 -0.41 -6.05
N PHE A 51 1.35 0.41 -5.49
CA PHE A 51 -0.09 0.22 -5.61
C PHE A 51 -0.60 0.93 -6.86
N ASN A 52 -1.11 0.16 -7.81
CA ASN A 52 -1.81 0.67 -8.98
C ASN A 52 -3.26 0.98 -8.59
N VAL A 53 -3.58 2.27 -8.40
CA VAL A 53 -4.91 2.73 -7.98
C VAL A 53 -5.98 2.45 -9.03
N ALA A 54 -5.64 2.53 -10.32
CA ALA A 54 -6.57 2.29 -11.42
C ALA A 54 -7.01 0.83 -11.48
N GLU A 55 -6.06 -0.09 -11.26
CA GLU A 55 -6.30 -1.54 -11.31
C GLU A 55 -6.56 -2.15 -9.93
N LYS A 56 -6.42 -1.35 -8.87
CA LYS A 56 -6.57 -1.73 -7.46
C LYS A 56 -5.75 -2.98 -7.10
N ARG A 57 -4.46 -2.98 -7.46
CA ARG A 57 -3.56 -4.10 -7.17
C ARG A 57 -2.14 -3.64 -6.86
N TRP A 58 -1.41 -4.49 -6.15
CA TRP A 58 0.01 -4.33 -5.91
C TRP A 58 0.82 -4.86 -7.09
N GLU A 59 1.74 -4.04 -7.55
CA GLU A 59 2.77 -4.37 -8.54
C GLU A 59 4.10 -4.52 -7.82
N VAL A 60 4.82 -5.60 -8.12
CA VAL A 60 6.13 -5.88 -7.54
C VAL A 60 7.18 -5.51 -8.57
N HIS A 61 8.01 -4.53 -8.24
CA HIS A 61 9.13 -4.12 -9.05
C HIS A 61 10.43 -4.74 -8.51
N PRO A 62 11.33 -5.17 -9.41
CA PRO A 62 12.65 -5.65 -9.01
C PRO A 62 13.44 -4.53 -8.32
N PRO A 63 14.43 -4.87 -7.47
CA PRO A 63 15.36 -3.89 -6.94
C PRO A 63 16.01 -3.10 -8.09
N PRO A 64 16.31 -1.81 -7.88
CA PRO A 64 17.12 -1.06 -8.83
C PRO A 64 18.42 -1.84 -9.07
N SER A 65 18.67 -2.21 -10.32
CA SER A 65 19.88 -2.92 -10.71
C SER A 65 21.05 -1.97 -10.47
N LEU A 66 21.81 -2.18 -9.39
CA LEU A 66 23.06 -1.47 -9.17
C LEU A 66 24.09 -2.01 -10.18
N THR A 67 24.11 -1.46 -11.39
CA THR A 67 25.23 -1.63 -12.29
C THR A 67 26.40 -0.84 -11.72
N TYR A 68 27.23 -1.51 -10.90
CA TYR A 68 28.58 -1.04 -10.64
C TYR A 68 29.40 -1.34 -11.91
N SER A 69 29.67 -0.30 -12.69
CA SER A 69 30.62 -0.31 -13.82
C SER A 69 32.00 0.16 -13.37
#